data_AF-A0A2D7YMY8-F1
#
_entry.id   AF-A0A2D7YMY8-F1
#
_cell.length_a   1.000
_cell.length_b   1.000
_cell.length_c   1.000
_cell.angle_alpha   90.00
_cell.angle_beta   90.00
_cell.angle_gamma   90.00
#
_symmetry.space_group_name_H-M   'P 1'
#
loop_
_entity.id
_entity.type
_entity.pdbx_description
1 polymer ?
#
loop_
_entity_poly.entity_id
_entity_poly.type
_entity_poly.pdbx_seq_one_letter_code
_entity_poly.pdbx_strand_id
1 'polypeptide(L)'
;MNIHSIRQWFGRASELMNEFYNAPYRSAIARAKRDEDDLFMLLVFSEMMGVPNPAAYYTLELQPLMLERFHEWHQRMGMEHSPLDHFRCC
;
A
#
# COMPACT_ATOMS: atom_id res chain seq x y z
N MET A 1 -36.16 -27.12 17.61
CA MET A 1 -34.83 -26.79 17.06
C MET A 1 -34.71 -25.28 17.03
N ASN A 2 -33.77 -24.70 17.78
CA ASN A 2 -33.75 -23.25 18.07
C ASN A 2 -33.16 -22.46 16.88
N ILE A 3 -33.95 -21.60 16.24
CA ILE A 3 -33.59 -20.83 15.03
C ILE A 3 -32.31 -20.01 15.19
N HIS A 4 -32.02 -19.57 16.43
CA HIS A 4 -30.81 -18.81 16.74
C HIS A 4 -29.52 -19.64 16.62
N SER A 5 -29.55 -20.93 16.96
CA SER A 5 -28.34 -21.77 16.88
C SER A 5 -27.98 -22.12 15.44
N ILE A 6 -28.98 -22.31 14.58
CA ILE A 6 -28.78 -22.55 13.14
C ILE A 6 -28.14 -21.33 12.48
N ARG A 7 -28.58 -20.12 12.85
CA ARG A 7 -28.05 -18.87 12.31
C ARG A 7 -26.60 -18.60 12.74
N GLN A 8 -26.27 -18.90 13.99
CA GLN A 8 -24.89 -18.81 14.51
C GLN A 8 -23.95 -19.86 13.89
N TRP A 9 -24.47 -21.06 13.59
CA TRP A 9 -23.70 -22.10 12.91
C TRP A 9 -23.43 -21.74 11.46
N PHE A 10 -24.42 -21.20 10.74
CA PHE A 10 -24.24 -20.70 9.38
C PHE A 10 -23.23 -19.55 9.30
N GLY A 11 -23.25 -18.62 10.27
CA GLY A 11 -22.26 -17.53 10.35
C GLY A 11 -20.83 -18.06 10.48
N ARG A 12 -20.60 -19.00 11.42
CA ARG A 12 -19.29 -19.65 11.61
C ARG A 12 -18.83 -20.44 10.39
N ALA A 13 -19.73 -21.16 9.72
CA ALA A 13 -19.41 -21.88 8.50
C ALA A 13 -19.01 -20.92 7.36
N SER A 14 -19.70 -19.77 7.26
CA SER A 14 -19.40 -18.72 6.29
C SER A 14 -18.01 -18.11 6.52
N GLU A 15 -17.65 -17.79 7.76
CA GLU A 15 -16.31 -17.26 8.10
C GLU A 15 -15.20 -18.25 7.76
N LEU A 16 -15.35 -19.53 8.11
CA LEU A 16 -14.36 -20.57 7.81
C LEU A 16 -14.18 -20.77 6.29
N MET A 17 -15.26 -20.73 5.52
CA MET A 17 -15.19 -20.81 4.05
C MET A 17 -14.50 -19.59 3.45
N ASN A 18 -14.79 -18.40 3.98
CA ASN A 18 -14.15 -17.17 3.53
C ASN A 18 -12.65 -17.20 3.84
N GLU A 19 -12.26 -17.66 5.02
CA GLU A 19 -10.86 -17.81 5.41
C GLU A 19 -10.14 -18.86 4.56
N PHE A 20 -10.77 -20.01 4.28
CA PHE A 20 -10.21 -21.04 3.40
C PHE A 20 -9.98 -20.51 1.96
N TYR A 21 -10.90 -19.69 1.47
CA TYR A 21 -10.79 -19.11 0.13
C TYR A 21 -9.74 -17.99 0.04
N ASN A 22 -9.62 -17.13 1.07
CA ASN A 22 -8.65 -16.02 1.08
C ASN A 22 -7.24 -16.45 1.51
N ALA A 23 -7.11 -17.52 2.30
CA ALA A 23 -5.83 -18.00 2.82
C ALA A 23 -4.72 -18.18 1.76
N PRO A 24 -4.97 -18.76 0.57
CA PRO A 24 -3.93 -18.90 -0.46
C PRO A 24 -3.57 -17.56 -1.14
N TYR A 25 -4.51 -16.62 -1.25
CA TYR A 25 -4.30 -15.36 -1.98
C TYR A 25 -3.72 -14.23 -1.12
N ARG A 26 -3.62 -14.41 0.20
CA ARG A 26 -3.13 -13.38 1.12
C ARG A 26 -1.77 -12.78 0.71
N SER A 27 -0.86 -13.61 0.20
CA SER A 27 0.48 -13.17 -0.22
C SER A 27 0.42 -12.36 -1.50
N ALA A 28 -0.40 -12.78 -2.47
CA ALA A 28 -0.63 -12.07 -3.72
C ALA A 28 -1.31 -10.72 -3.47
N ILE A 29 -2.32 -10.68 -2.60
CA ILE A 29 -3.00 -9.45 -2.19
C ILE A 29 -2.03 -8.51 -1.47
N ALA A 30 -1.23 -9.02 -0.54
CA ALA A 30 -0.22 -8.23 0.16
C ALA A 30 0.89 -7.72 -0.77
N ARG A 31 1.18 -8.43 -1.87
CA ARG A 31 2.10 -7.95 -2.91
C ARG A 31 1.45 -6.85 -3.74
N ALA A 32 0.24 -7.06 -4.24
CA ALA A 32 -0.49 -6.07 -5.02
C ALA A 32 -0.67 -4.76 -4.25
N LYS A 33 -1.01 -4.84 -2.95
CA LYS A 33 -1.09 -3.66 -2.09
C LYS A 33 0.25 -2.92 -1.97
N ARG A 34 1.36 -3.65 -1.83
CA ARG A 34 2.70 -3.03 -1.78
C ARG A 34 3.07 -2.37 -3.11
N ASP A 35 2.79 -3.03 -4.23
CA ASP A 35 3.04 -2.49 -5.56
C ASP A 35 2.21 -1.20 -5.80
N GLU A 36 0.96 -1.16 -5.30
CA GLU A 36 0.09 0.03 -5.33
C GLU A 36 0.64 1.17 -4.45
N ASP A 37 1.06 0.86 -3.21
CA ASP A 37 1.67 1.82 -2.29
C ASP A 37 2.97 2.41 -2.89
N ASP A 38 3.82 1.57 -3.49
CA ASP A 38 5.08 2.01 -4.10
C ASP A 38 4.85 2.82 -5.38
N LEU A 39 3.82 2.49 -6.18
CA LEU A 39 3.39 3.31 -7.31
C LEU A 39 2.87 4.67 -6.87
N PHE A 40 2.09 4.71 -5.78
CA PHE A 40 1.59 5.96 -5.23
C PHE A 40 2.73 6.87 -4.78
N MET A 41 3.69 6.33 -4.03
CA MET A 41 4.90 7.07 -3.62
C MET A 41 5.70 7.57 -4.83
N LEU A 42 5.84 6.76 -5.87
CA LEU A 42 6.50 7.16 -7.11
C LEU A 42 5.77 8.34 -7.77
N LEU A 43 4.44 8.33 -7.85
CA LEU A 43 3.69 9.46 -8.38
C LEU A 43 3.91 10.72 -7.55
N VAL A 44 3.83 10.63 -6.22
CA VAL A 44 4.02 11.78 -5.32
C VAL A 44 5.40 12.43 -5.47
N PHE A 45 6.47 11.65 -5.65
CA PHE A 45 7.86 12.15 -5.69
C PHE A 45 8.48 12.25 -7.09
N SER A 46 7.82 11.73 -8.13
CA SER A 46 8.29 11.74 -9.53
C SER A 46 8.74 13.13 -10.01
N GLU A 47 7.95 14.16 -9.70
CA GLU A 47 8.23 15.54 -10.09
C GLU A 47 9.54 16.06 -9.46
N MET A 48 9.79 15.73 -8.19
CA MET A 48 11.04 16.11 -7.52
C MET A 48 12.27 15.42 -8.12
N MET A 49 12.09 14.23 -8.71
CA MET A 49 13.12 13.49 -9.44
C MET A 49 13.27 13.95 -10.91
N GLY A 50 12.48 14.94 -11.34
CA GLY A 50 12.48 15.43 -12.72
C GLY A 50 11.69 14.56 -13.70
N VAL A 51 10.93 13.58 -13.22
CA VAL A 51 10.04 12.76 -14.05
C VAL A 51 8.68 13.46 -14.17
N PRO A 52 8.22 13.81 -15.37
CA PRO A 52 6.95 14.49 -15.54
C PRO A 52 5.78 13.60 -15.11
N ASN A 53 4.88 14.13 -14.28
CA ASN A 53 3.72 13.41 -13.75
C ASN A 53 2.42 14.17 -14.01
N PRO A 54 1.42 13.55 -14.69
CA PRO A 54 0.12 14.17 -14.92
C PRO A 54 -0.67 14.45 -13.63
N ALA A 55 -0.38 13.72 -12.55
CA ALA A 55 -1.04 13.88 -11.25
C ALA A 55 -0.31 14.83 -10.30
N ALA A 56 0.82 15.43 -10.73
CA ALA A 56 1.67 16.30 -9.92
C ALA A 56 0.85 17.33 -9.14
N TYR A 57 0.01 18.09 -9.84
CA TYR A 57 -0.84 19.14 -9.27
C TYR A 57 -1.69 18.67 -8.09
N TYR A 58 -2.23 17.44 -8.16
CA TYR A 58 -3.09 16.88 -7.10
C TYR A 58 -2.29 16.28 -5.95
N THR A 59 -1.04 15.87 -6.19
CA THR A 59 -0.22 15.17 -5.20
C THR A 59 0.71 16.10 -4.41
N LEU A 60 0.86 17.37 -4.82
CA LEU A 60 1.74 18.34 -4.15
C LEU A 60 1.45 18.48 -2.65
N GLU A 61 0.17 18.53 -2.26
CA GLU A 61 -0.24 18.66 -0.86
C GLU A 61 0.07 17.40 -0.03
N LEU A 62 0.17 16.24 -0.69
CA LEU A 62 0.43 14.97 -0.04
C LEU A 62 1.94 14.71 0.18
N GLN A 63 2.81 15.38 -0.57
CA GLN A 63 4.27 15.26 -0.43
C GLN A 63 4.78 15.41 1.01
N PRO A 64 4.43 16.47 1.79
CA PRO A 64 4.91 16.62 3.16
C PRO A 64 4.43 15.50 4.09
N LEU A 65 3.21 14.99 3.88
CA LEU A 65 2.64 13.88 4.66
C LEU A 65 3.33 12.55 4.36
N MET A 66 3.72 12.34 3.10
CA MET A 66 4.38 11.11 2.67
C MET A 66 5.89 11.12 2.93
N LEU A 67 6.47 12.28 3.25
CA LEU A 67 7.90 12.44 3.51
C LEU A 67 8.38 11.55 4.68
N GLU A 68 7.54 11.34 5.70
CA GLU A 68 7.85 10.45 6.83
C GLU A 68 8.08 8.99 6.38
N ARG A 69 7.38 8.56 5.33
CA ARG A 69 7.44 7.20 4.77
C ARG A 69 8.46 7.06 3.64
N PHE A 70 9.10 8.16 3.25
CA PHE A 70 10.02 8.20 2.12
C PHE A 70 11.26 7.33 2.34
N HIS A 71 11.84 7.35 3.54
CA HIS A 71 13.04 6.59 3.87
C HIS A 71 12.89 5.10 3.59
N GLU A 72 11.79 4.52 4.09
CA GLU A 72 11.50 3.10 3.88
C GLU A 72 11.19 2.79 2.41
N TRP A 73 10.53 3.70 1.71
CA TRP A 73 10.19 3.52 0.30
C TRP A 73 11.44 3.52 -0.59
N HIS A 74 12.31 4.52 -0.50
CA HIS A 74 13.48 4.58 -1.40
C HIS A 74 14.45 3.40 -1.17
N GLN A 75 14.58 2.95 0.09
CA GLN A 75 15.31 1.73 0.42
C GLN A 75 14.69 0.48 -0.23
N ARG A 76 13.35 0.34 -0.18
CA ARG A 76 12.65 -0.78 -0.86
C ARG A 76 12.81 -0.73 -2.37
N MET A 77 12.87 0.46 -2.95
CA MET A 77 13.13 0.67 -4.38
C MET A 77 14.59 0.37 -4.78
N GLY A 78 15.47 0.09 -3.80
CA GLY A 78 16.87 -0.23 -4.05
C GLY A 78 17.73 0.98 -4.42
N MET A 79 17.31 2.18 -4.03
CA MET A 79 18.09 3.41 -4.24
C MET A 79 19.21 3.50 -3.19
N GLU A 80 20.46 3.73 -3.60
CA GLU A 80 21.59 3.86 -2.67
C GLU A 80 21.49 5.14 -1.83
N HIS A 81 20.97 6.21 -2.42
CA HIS A 81 20.80 7.51 -1.79
C HIS A 81 19.44 8.11 -2.14
N SER A 82 18.98 9.05 -1.29
CA SER A 82 17.81 9.86 -1.57
C SER A 82 17.98 10.60 -2.91
N PRO A 83 17.05 10.44 -3.87
CA PRO A 83 17.05 11.22 -5.10
C PRO A 83 16.64 12.69 -4.89
N LEU A 84 16.25 13.08 -3.67
CA LEU A 84 15.84 14.44 -3.35
C LEU A 84 17.05 15.29 -2.93
N ASP A 85 17.51 16.19 -3.80
CA ASP A 85 18.67 17.05 -3.54
C ASP A 85 18.48 17.98 -2.33
N HIS A 86 17.24 18.40 -2.07
CA HIS A 86 16.90 19.35 -1.02
C HIS A 86 16.61 18.71 0.34
N PHE A 87 16.45 17.39 0.39
CA PHE A 87 16.14 16.64 1.60
C PHE A 87 17.11 15.47 1.77
N ARG A 88 17.99 15.59 2.78
CA ARG A 88 18.90 14.51 3.16
C ARG A 88 18.14 13.44 3.91
N CYS A 89 17.72 12.42 3.17
CA CYS A 89 17.27 11.17 3.74
C CYS A 89 18.45 10.18 3.61
N CYS A 90 19.06 9.85 4.76
CA CYS A 90 20.38 9.21 4.96
C CYS A 90 21.57 10.18 5.05
#